data_AF-A0A915MLJ5-F1
#
_entry.id   AF-A0A915MLJ5-F1
#
_cell.length_a   1.000
_cell.length_b   1.000
_cell.length_c   1.000
_cell.angle_alpha   90.00
_cell.angle_beta   90.00
_cell.angle_gamma   90.00
#
_symmetry.space_group_name_H-M   'P 1'
#
loop_
_entity.id
_entity.type
_entity.pdbx_description
1 polymer ?
#
loop_
_entity_poly.entity_id
_entity_poly.type
_entity_poly.pdbx_seq_one_letter_code
_entity_poly.pdbx_strand_id
1 'polypeptide(L)'
;KLGRAMVMDAERDKTLVQELMDLKAKLDQIIIKCFCSNEKFLNALKDSFDFFINSRPNKIAELTAKFMDLKLRTGNKECTEEELDSVMDKVIVIFRFVQGKDVFEAFYKKDLAKRLLLGRKCGAGLTQKLEGMFKDMELSKDFCATFKQYLEASDKEKRFSKLEVNVAILTMGNWPTYPLQEVNIPPQLAELQQICAKFYTSKHNGRKLRWQYSLASG
;
A
#
# COMPACT_ATOMS: atom_id res chain seq x y z
N LYS A 1 -17.71 5.47 -13.23
CA LYS A 1 -17.74 5.02 -14.65
C LYS A 1 -16.40 5.25 -15.36
N LEU A 2 -15.77 6.43 -15.24
CA LEU A 2 -14.49 6.73 -15.91
C LEU A 2 -13.32 5.81 -15.50
N GLY A 3 -13.01 5.68 -14.20
CA GLY A 3 -11.87 4.86 -13.73
C GLY A 3 -11.96 3.38 -14.13
N ARG A 4 -13.17 2.81 -14.08
CA ARG A 4 -13.40 1.42 -14.52
C ARG A 4 -13.21 1.26 -16.03
N ALA A 5 -13.71 2.18 -16.85
CA ALA A 5 -13.50 2.14 -18.30
C ALA A 5 -12.00 2.19 -18.65
N MET A 6 -11.25 3.04 -17.95
CA MET A 6 -9.80 3.18 -18.11
C MET A 6 -9.05 1.89 -17.77
N VAL A 7 -9.38 1.23 -16.65
CA VAL A 7 -8.71 -0.02 -16.22
C VAL A 7 -9.04 -1.22 -17.13
N MET A 8 -10.24 -1.22 -17.73
CA MET A 8 -10.71 -2.32 -18.59
C MET A 8 -10.22 -2.23 -20.04
N ASP A 9 -9.69 -1.08 -20.46
CA ASP A 9 -9.19 -0.86 -21.82
C ASP A 9 -7.78 -1.47 -21.98
N ALA A 10 -7.71 -2.60 -22.69
CA ALA A 10 -6.47 -3.34 -22.90
C ALA A 10 -5.49 -2.63 -23.85
N GLU A 11 -5.96 -1.74 -24.72
CA GLU A 11 -5.08 -1.00 -25.65
C GLU A 11 -4.20 0.01 -24.90
N ARG A 12 -4.67 0.44 -23.73
CA ARG A 12 -4.03 1.42 -22.85
C ARG A 12 -3.14 0.79 -21.79
N ASP A 13 -2.98 -0.54 -21.76
CA ASP A 13 -2.18 -1.26 -20.75
C ASP A 13 -0.76 -0.68 -20.57
N LYS A 14 -0.15 -0.17 -21.65
CA LYS A 14 1.20 0.40 -21.63
C LYS A 14 1.30 1.72 -20.85
N THR A 15 0.27 2.56 -20.89
CA THR A 15 0.23 3.88 -20.25
C THR A 15 -0.61 3.90 -18.98
N LEU A 16 -1.39 2.84 -18.74
CA LEU A 16 -2.39 2.77 -17.67
C LEU A 16 -1.84 3.13 -16.28
N VAL A 17 -0.69 2.58 -15.88
CA VAL A 17 -0.10 2.85 -14.55
C VAL A 17 0.28 4.32 -14.40
N GLN A 18 0.85 4.93 -15.45
CA GLN A 18 1.18 6.36 -15.45
C GLN A 18 -0.08 7.21 -15.33
N GLU A 19 -1.08 6.92 -16.16
CA GLU A 19 -2.35 7.65 -16.14
C GLU A 19 -3.09 7.49 -14.80
N LEU A 20 -3.00 6.34 -14.13
CA LEU A 20 -3.56 6.13 -12.80
C LEU A 20 -2.89 7.02 -11.74
N MET A 21 -1.56 7.16 -11.81
CA MET A 21 -0.81 8.08 -10.95
C MET A 21 -1.22 9.53 -11.20
N ASP A 22 -1.35 9.94 -12.46
CA ASP A 22 -1.71 11.30 -12.84
C ASP A 22 -3.16 11.62 -12.43
N LEU A 23 -4.08 10.67 -12.62
CA LEU A 23 -5.45 10.78 -12.15
C LEU A 23 -5.52 10.94 -10.63
N LYS A 24 -4.76 10.12 -9.89
CA LYS A 24 -4.71 10.18 -8.43
C LYS A 24 -4.18 11.53 -7.96
N ALA A 25 -3.06 11.99 -8.52
CA ALA A 25 -2.47 13.28 -8.18
C ALA A 25 -3.43 14.45 -8.48
N LYS A 26 -4.12 14.42 -9.62
CA LYS A 26 -5.12 15.44 -9.98
C LYS A 26 -6.28 15.47 -8.98
N LEU A 27 -6.81 14.30 -8.60
CA LEU A 27 -7.93 14.20 -7.68
C LEU A 27 -7.54 14.62 -6.26
N ASP A 28 -6.35 14.21 -5.80
CA ASP A 28 -5.81 14.67 -4.50
C ASP A 28 -5.68 16.20 -4.46
N GLN A 29 -5.15 16.82 -5.54
CA GLN A 29 -5.03 18.27 -5.63
C GLN A 29 -6.40 18.98 -5.58
N ILE A 30 -7.41 18.43 -6.24
CA ILE A 30 -8.78 18.97 -6.19
C ILE A 30 -9.33 18.89 -4.76
N ILE A 31 -9.15 17.76 -4.07
CA ILE A 31 -9.64 17.61 -2.69
C ILE A 31 -8.93 18.56 -1.73
N ILE A 32 -7.62 18.71 -1.87
CA ILE A 32 -6.83 19.62 -1.03
C ILE A 32 -7.24 21.07 -1.28
N LYS A 33 -7.27 21.51 -2.55
CA LYS A 33 -7.47 22.93 -2.88
C LYS A 33 -8.94 23.37 -2.84
N CYS A 34 -9.85 22.55 -3.34
CA CYS A 34 -11.25 22.93 -3.49
C CYS A 34 -12.10 22.48 -2.30
N PHE A 35 -11.69 21.43 -1.60
CA PHE A 35 -12.45 20.86 -0.49
C PHE A 35 -11.70 20.95 0.85
N CYS A 36 -10.60 21.70 0.92
CA CYS A 36 -9.81 21.92 2.15
C CYS A 36 -9.47 20.62 2.88
N SER A 37 -9.09 19.57 2.13
CA SER A 37 -8.79 18.24 2.67
C SER A 37 -9.95 17.60 3.46
N ASN A 38 -11.19 17.84 3.02
CA ASN A 38 -12.38 17.25 3.64
C ASN A 38 -12.31 15.71 3.67
N GLU A 39 -12.40 15.13 4.87
CA GLU A 39 -12.22 13.70 5.10
C GLU A 39 -13.22 12.82 4.36
N LYS A 40 -14.47 13.27 4.19
CA LYS A 40 -15.49 12.50 3.48
C LYS A 40 -15.12 12.33 2.02
N PHE A 41 -14.56 13.37 1.39
CA PHE A 41 -14.10 13.30 0.01
C PHE A 41 -12.83 12.46 -0.13
N LEU A 42 -11.90 12.53 0.85
CA LEU A 42 -10.71 11.68 0.88
C LEU A 42 -11.09 10.20 0.97
N ASN A 43 -12.02 9.84 1.85
CA ASN A 43 -12.50 8.47 2.02
C ASN A 43 -13.24 8.00 0.75
N ALA A 44 -14.16 8.80 0.22
CA ALA A 44 -14.87 8.46 -1.02
C ALA A 44 -13.91 8.26 -2.22
N LEU A 45 -12.85 9.07 -2.31
CA LEU A 45 -11.81 8.89 -3.33
C LEU A 45 -11.07 7.57 -3.13
N LYS A 46 -10.68 7.25 -1.89
CA LYS A 46 -9.99 6.02 -1.53
C LYS A 46 -10.82 4.80 -1.90
N ASP A 47 -12.08 4.76 -1.49
CA ASP A 47 -13.00 3.64 -1.75
C ASP A 47 -13.24 3.47 -3.25
N SER A 48 -13.37 4.60 -3.97
CA SER A 48 -13.51 4.57 -5.43
C SER A 48 -12.28 3.98 -6.10
N PHE A 49 -11.08 4.41 -5.70
CA PHE A 49 -9.81 3.90 -6.24
C PHE A 49 -9.65 2.41 -5.97
N ASP A 50 -9.92 1.97 -4.74
CA ASP A 50 -9.87 0.55 -4.39
C ASP A 50 -10.84 -0.28 -5.25
N PHE A 51 -12.07 0.21 -5.43
CA PHE A 51 -13.07 -0.48 -6.25
C PHE A 51 -12.67 -0.62 -7.72
N PHE A 52 -12.27 0.47 -8.38
CA PHE A 52 -12.03 0.41 -9.83
C PHE A 52 -10.66 -0.19 -10.18
N ILE A 53 -9.63 -0.03 -9.34
CA ILE A 53 -8.31 -0.66 -9.56
C ILE A 53 -8.47 -2.18 -9.52
N ASN A 54 -9.25 -2.69 -8.57
CA ASN A 54 -9.48 -4.13 -8.42
C ASN A 54 -10.57 -4.67 -9.36
N SER A 55 -11.17 -3.85 -10.22
CA SER A 55 -12.16 -4.30 -11.21
C SER A 55 -11.56 -5.15 -12.34
N ARG A 56 -10.24 -5.13 -12.54
CA ARG A 56 -9.51 -6.02 -13.46
C ARG A 56 -8.50 -6.85 -12.66
N PRO A 57 -8.92 -8.02 -12.14
CA PRO A 57 -8.13 -8.83 -11.22
C PRO A 57 -6.75 -9.16 -11.78
N ASN A 58 -5.73 -9.11 -10.92
CA ASN A 58 -4.32 -9.46 -11.18
C ASN A 58 -3.60 -8.61 -12.25
N LYS A 59 -4.32 -7.97 -13.17
CA LYS A 59 -3.71 -7.23 -14.27
C LYS A 59 -3.03 -5.96 -13.81
N ILE A 60 -3.68 -5.19 -12.91
CA ILE A 60 -3.05 -3.98 -12.38
C ILE A 60 -1.77 -4.33 -11.61
N ALA A 61 -1.77 -5.44 -10.87
CA ALA A 61 -0.57 -5.95 -10.20
C ALA A 61 0.57 -6.24 -11.20
N GLU A 62 0.29 -6.99 -12.26
CA GLU A 62 1.25 -7.27 -13.33
C GLU A 62 1.78 -5.98 -13.98
N LEU A 63 0.88 -5.07 -14.38
CA LEU A 63 1.25 -3.83 -15.07
C LEU A 63 2.08 -2.92 -14.17
N THR A 64 1.76 -2.83 -12.88
CA THR A 64 2.51 -2.04 -11.90
C THR A 64 3.93 -2.59 -11.74
N ALA A 65 4.10 -3.91 -11.68
CA ALA A 65 5.42 -4.54 -11.60
C ALA A 65 6.25 -4.27 -12.87
N LYS A 66 5.65 -4.44 -14.05
CA LYS A 66 6.31 -4.16 -15.34
C LYS A 66 6.68 -2.69 -15.50
N PHE A 67 5.81 -1.77 -15.06
CA PHE A 67 6.09 -0.34 -15.09
C PHE A 67 7.28 0.02 -14.21
N MET A 68 7.33 -0.54 -13.00
CA MET A 68 8.45 -0.36 -12.08
C MET A 68 9.77 -0.89 -12.66
N ASP A 69 9.75 -2.09 -13.25
CA ASP A 69 10.92 -2.66 -13.95
C ASP A 69 11.38 -1.78 -15.11
N LEU A 70 10.44 -1.28 -15.93
CA LEU A 70 10.72 -0.37 -17.04
C LEU A 70 11.42 0.91 -16.54
N LYS A 71 10.87 1.56 -15.51
CA LYS A 71 11.45 2.77 -14.93
C LYS A 71 12.84 2.52 -14.33
N LEU A 72 13.07 1.36 -13.72
CA LEU A 72 14.42 1.00 -13.24
C LEU A 72 15.41 0.73 -14.37
N ARG A 73 14.95 0.31 -15.55
CA ARG A 73 15.82 0.12 -16.72
C ARG A 73 16.17 1.43 -17.42
N THR A 74 15.21 2.35 -17.52
CA THR A 74 15.39 3.63 -18.23
C THR A 74 15.94 4.72 -17.31
N GLY A 75 15.64 4.67 -16.01
CA GLY A 75 16.05 5.65 -15.01
C GLY A 75 17.56 5.92 -15.01
N ASN A 76 18.39 4.88 -15.14
CA ASN A 76 19.86 5.03 -15.21
C ASN A 76 20.37 5.76 -16.47
N LYS A 77 19.52 6.07 -17.45
CA LYS A 77 19.89 6.72 -18.72
C LYS A 77 19.20 8.06 -18.95
N GLU A 78 17.99 8.26 -18.42
CA GLU A 78 17.08 9.34 -18.83
C GLU A 78 16.55 10.19 -17.66
N CYS A 79 16.90 9.88 -16.42
CA CYS A 79 16.29 10.48 -15.23
C CYS A 79 17.33 10.61 -14.09
N THR A 80 17.19 11.60 -13.21
CA THR A 80 18.04 11.64 -12.00
C THR A 80 17.58 10.59 -10.99
N GLU A 81 18.42 10.26 -10.00
CA GLU A 81 18.04 9.34 -8.92
C GLU A 81 16.84 9.90 -8.11
N GLU A 82 16.77 11.22 -7.91
CA GLU A 82 15.68 11.87 -7.19
C GLU A 82 14.35 11.80 -7.94
N GLU A 83 14.38 12.01 -9.26
CA GLU A 83 13.19 11.88 -10.10
C GLU A 83 12.69 10.43 -10.16
N LEU A 84 13.62 9.48 -10.25
CA LEU A 84 13.30 8.05 -10.20
C LEU A 84 12.63 7.70 -8.86
N ASP A 85 13.21 8.12 -7.74
CA ASP A 85 12.63 7.90 -6.40
C ASP A 85 11.25 8.55 -6.29
N SER A 86 11.05 9.76 -6.81
CA SER A 86 9.74 10.43 -6.82
C SER A 86 8.69 9.64 -7.62
N VAL A 87 9.07 9.09 -8.77
CA VAL A 87 8.17 8.23 -9.57
C VAL A 87 7.84 6.95 -8.79
N MET A 88 8.83 6.34 -8.14
CA MET A 88 8.63 5.11 -7.38
C MET A 88 7.70 5.30 -6.17
N ASP A 89 7.82 6.41 -5.45
CA ASP A 89 6.92 6.74 -4.35
C ASP A 89 5.46 6.86 -4.84
N LYS A 90 5.24 7.46 -6.02
CA LYS A 90 3.91 7.53 -6.64
C LYS A 90 3.39 6.15 -7.03
N VAL A 91 4.24 5.27 -7.56
CA VAL A 91 3.87 3.88 -7.87
C VAL A 91 3.47 3.13 -6.60
N ILE A 92 4.19 3.33 -5.49
CA ILE A 92 3.86 2.71 -4.19
C ILE A 92 2.48 3.17 -3.69
N VAL A 93 2.08 4.42 -3.94
CA VAL A 93 0.72 4.90 -3.62
C VAL A 93 -0.33 4.11 -4.39
N ILE A 94 -0.13 3.84 -5.68
CA ILE A 94 -1.03 3.02 -6.49
C ILE A 94 -1.04 1.56 -6.01
N PHE A 95 0.13 1.00 -5.71
CA PHE A 95 0.28 -0.38 -5.24
C PHE A 95 -0.55 -0.70 -3.99
N ARG A 96 -0.82 0.29 -3.11
CA ARG A 96 -1.66 0.04 -1.93
C ARG A 96 -3.09 -0.38 -2.25
N PHE A 97 -3.64 0.15 -3.34
CA PHE A 97 -4.98 -0.20 -3.82
C PHE A 97 -5.02 -1.55 -4.53
N VAL A 98 -3.88 -2.16 -4.84
CA VAL A 98 -3.82 -3.44 -5.53
C VAL A 98 -4.04 -4.58 -4.55
N GLN A 99 -5.04 -5.44 -4.80
CA GLN A 99 -5.29 -6.63 -3.99
C GLN A 99 -4.33 -7.80 -4.33
N GLY A 100 -3.98 -7.99 -5.61
CA GLY A 100 -3.06 -9.04 -6.08
C GLY A 100 -1.57 -8.77 -5.78
N LYS A 101 -1.23 -8.55 -4.50
CA LYS A 101 0.13 -8.20 -4.06
C LYS A 101 1.14 -9.33 -4.29
N ASP A 102 0.70 -10.57 -4.15
CA ASP A 102 1.44 -11.80 -4.48
C ASP A 102 1.76 -11.90 -5.98
N VAL A 103 0.80 -11.53 -6.85
CA VAL A 103 1.02 -11.46 -8.29
C VAL A 103 2.05 -10.40 -8.62
N PHE A 104 1.91 -9.19 -8.06
CA PHE A 104 2.91 -8.13 -8.22
C PHE A 104 4.31 -8.61 -7.81
N GLU A 105 4.41 -9.24 -6.63
CA GLU A 105 5.66 -9.77 -6.10
C GLU A 105 6.30 -10.79 -7.04
N ALA A 106 5.53 -11.75 -7.55
CA ALA A 106 6.02 -12.78 -8.47
C ALA A 106 6.58 -12.15 -9.76
N PHE A 107 5.88 -11.17 -10.34
CA PHE A 107 6.37 -10.45 -11.53
C PHE A 107 7.61 -9.59 -11.20
N TYR A 108 7.59 -8.86 -10.09
CA TYR A 108 8.69 -8.01 -9.66
C TYR A 108 9.97 -8.81 -9.39
N LYS A 109 9.89 -9.89 -8.60
CA LYS A 109 11.03 -10.78 -8.31
C LYS A 109 11.60 -11.40 -9.58
N LYS A 110 10.73 -11.87 -10.49
CA LYS A 110 11.15 -12.43 -11.78
C LYS A 110 11.95 -11.41 -12.61
N ASP A 111 11.46 -10.18 -12.73
CA ASP A 111 12.10 -9.18 -13.58
C ASP A 111 13.34 -8.56 -12.91
N LEU A 112 13.34 -8.41 -11.57
CA LEU A 112 14.52 -8.08 -10.79
C LEU A 112 15.63 -9.14 -10.95
N ALA A 113 15.31 -10.43 -10.80
CA ALA A 113 16.29 -11.51 -10.97
C ALA A 113 16.93 -11.47 -12.36
N LYS A 114 16.13 -11.27 -13.42
CA LYS A 114 16.65 -11.08 -14.78
C LYS A 114 17.59 -9.89 -14.88
N ARG A 115 17.27 -8.75 -14.26
CA ARG A 115 18.13 -7.55 -14.29
C ARG A 115 19.46 -7.78 -13.57
N LEU A 116 19.43 -8.41 -12.39
CA LEU A 116 20.62 -8.73 -11.61
C LEU A 116 21.55 -9.68 -12.38
N LEU A 117 20.98 -10.74 -12.99
CA LEU A 117 21.74 -11.68 -13.83
C LEU A 117 22.36 -11.02 -15.07
N LEU A 118 21.68 -10.02 -15.64
CA LEU A 118 22.17 -9.25 -16.79
C LEU A 118 23.13 -8.12 -16.41
N GLY A 119 23.60 -8.06 -15.15
CA GLY A 119 24.60 -7.10 -14.68
C GLY A 119 24.15 -5.64 -14.70
N ARG A 120 22.84 -5.36 -14.77
CA ARG A 120 22.32 -3.99 -14.75
C ARG A 120 22.24 -3.51 -13.29
N LYS A 121 23.04 -2.50 -12.94
CA LYS A 121 22.99 -1.87 -11.62
C LYS A 121 21.57 -1.40 -11.32
N CYS A 122 20.99 -1.93 -10.24
CA CYS A 122 19.74 -1.45 -9.68
C CYS A 122 20.07 -0.37 -8.65
N GLY A 123 19.20 0.63 -8.47
CA GLY A 123 19.27 1.52 -7.30
C GLY A 123 19.15 0.66 -6.04
N ALA A 124 20.28 0.34 -5.40
CA ALA A 124 20.34 -0.66 -4.34
C ALA A 124 19.42 -0.33 -3.16
N GLY A 125 19.27 0.96 -2.84
CA GLY A 125 18.37 1.43 -1.78
C GLY A 125 16.88 1.18 -2.07
N LEU A 126 16.46 1.26 -3.33
CA LEU A 126 15.06 1.05 -3.71
C LEU A 126 14.69 -0.44 -3.65
N THR A 127 15.54 -1.30 -4.19
CA THR A 127 15.34 -2.76 -4.12
C THR A 127 15.26 -3.20 -2.66
N GLN A 128 16.13 -2.67 -1.79
CA GLN A 128 16.08 -2.93 -0.35
C GLN A 128 14.77 -2.47 0.30
N LYS A 129 14.26 -1.28 -0.03
CA LYS A 129 12.96 -0.80 0.47
C LYS A 129 11.82 -1.73 0.07
N LEU A 130 11.75 -2.13 -1.20
CA LEU A 130 10.68 -3.01 -1.71
C LEU A 130 10.75 -4.42 -1.12
N GLU A 131 11.94 -4.99 -0.99
CA GLU A 131 12.14 -6.26 -0.26
C GLU A 131 11.67 -6.14 1.19
N GLY A 132 12.00 -5.02 1.85
CA GLY A 132 11.50 -4.71 3.18
C GLY A 132 9.98 -4.60 3.25
N MET A 133 9.33 -4.00 2.25
CA MET A 133 7.87 -3.91 2.17
C MET A 133 7.23 -5.30 2.01
N PHE A 134 7.76 -6.17 1.16
CA PHE A 134 7.25 -7.54 1.02
C PHE A 134 7.38 -8.33 2.32
N LYS A 135 8.52 -8.21 2.98
CA LYS A 135 8.75 -8.83 4.29
C LYS A 135 7.75 -8.32 5.34
N ASP A 136 7.49 -7.01 5.37
CA ASP A 136 6.47 -6.44 6.26
C ASP A 136 5.07 -6.98 5.95
N MET A 137 4.73 -7.21 4.66
CA MET A 137 3.43 -7.79 4.27
C MET A 137 3.28 -9.24 4.74
N GLU A 138 4.33 -10.06 4.62
CA GLU A 138 4.32 -11.44 5.13
C GLU A 138 4.19 -11.47 6.65
N LEU A 139 5.07 -10.74 7.36
CA LEU A 139 5.04 -10.66 8.82
C LEU A 139 3.72 -10.10 9.35
N SER A 140 3.10 -9.17 8.62
CA SER A 140 1.78 -8.62 8.95
C SER A 140 0.68 -9.67 8.88
N LYS A 141 0.71 -10.57 7.87
CA LYS A 141 -0.28 -11.65 7.76
C LYS A 141 -0.19 -12.60 8.96
N ASP A 142 1.03 -13.00 9.31
CA ASP A 142 1.27 -13.88 10.45
C ASP A 142 0.88 -13.22 11.78
N PHE A 143 1.25 -11.94 11.95
CA PHE A 143 0.84 -11.15 13.11
C PHE A 143 -0.68 -11.07 13.22
N CYS A 144 -1.37 -10.74 12.11
CA CYS A 144 -2.82 -10.63 12.07
C CYS A 144 -3.50 -11.96 12.43
N ALA A 145 -3.03 -13.08 11.88
CA ALA A 145 -3.55 -14.41 12.20
C ALA A 145 -3.39 -14.75 13.69
N THR A 146 -2.20 -14.54 14.25
CA THR A 146 -1.96 -14.81 15.68
C THR A 146 -2.72 -13.84 16.60
N PHE A 147 -2.96 -12.61 16.16
CA PHE A 147 -3.76 -11.64 16.90
C PHE A 147 -5.25 -12.01 16.91
N LYS A 148 -5.80 -12.47 15.79
CA LYS A 148 -7.18 -13.00 15.72
C LYS A 148 -7.38 -14.17 16.67
N GLN A 149 -6.47 -15.15 16.65
CA GLN A 149 -6.49 -16.29 17.58
C GLN A 149 -6.42 -15.85 19.05
N TYR A 150 -5.62 -14.82 19.36
CA TYR A 150 -5.56 -14.25 20.71
C TYR A 150 -6.88 -13.60 21.14
N LEU A 151 -7.59 -12.94 20.21
CA LEU A 151 -8.91 -12.37 20.48
C LEU A 151 -9.95 -13.47 20.71
N GLU A 152 -9.96 -14.52 19.88
CA GLU A 152 -10.85 -15.69 19.98
C GLU A 152 -10.64 -16.48 21.28
N ALA A 153 -9.39 -16.69 21.69
CA ALA A 153 -9.05 -17.40 22.94
C ALA A 153 -9.41 -16.60 24.21
N SER A 154 -9.73 -15.32 24.07
CA SER A 154 -10.19 -14.48 25.17
C SER A 154 -11.69 -14.26 25.05
N ASP A 155 -12.43 -14.10 26.15
CA ASP A 155 -13.87 -13.77 26.13
C ASP A 155 -14.18 -12.39 25.47
N LYS A 156 -13.17 -11.76 24.85
CA LYS A 156 -13.22 -10.51 24.08
C LYS A 156 -13.71 -10.73 22.65
N GLU A 157 -13.75 -11.96 22.14
CA GLU A 157 -14.32 -12.27 20.82
C GLU A 157 -15.77 -11.76 20.70
N LYS A 158 -16.60 -12.01 21.71
CA LYS A 158 -17.99 -11.50 21.76
C LYS A 158 -18.07 -9.99 21.63
N ARG A 159 -17.08 -9.27 22.16
CA ARG A 159 -17.01 -7.80 22.22
C ARG A 159 -16.67 -7.17 20.85
N PHE A 160 -15.94 -7.89 20.01
CA PHE A 160 -15.53 -7.44 18.67
C PHE A 160 -16.11 -8.31 17.53
N SER A 161 -17.02 -9.23 17.84
CA SER A 161 -17.62 -10.19 16.89
C SER A 161 -18.29 -9.57 15.67
N LYS A 162 -18.69 -8.29 15.77
CA LYS A 162 -19.29 -7.51 14.67
C LYS A 162 -18.25 -6.79 13.79
N LEU A 163 -16.97 -6.88 14.11
CA LEU A 163 -15.89 -6.20 13.40
C LEU A 163 -14.98 -7.22 12.72
N GLU A 164 -14.79 -7.06 11.41
CA GLU A 164 -13.71 -7.75 10.72
C GLU A 164 -12.39 -7.02 10.99
N VAL A 165 -11.53 -7.62 11.81
CA VAL A 165 -10.27 -6.99 12.23
C VAL A 165 -9.12 -7.48 11.36
N ASN A 166 -8.53 -6.59 10.57
CA ASN A 166 -7.30 -6.86 9.82
C ASN A 166 -6.24 -5.81 10.17
N VAL A 167 -5.13 -6.24 10.79
CA VAL A 167 -4.05 -5.35 11.24
C VAL A 167 -2.76 -5.65 10.46
N ALA A 168 -2.15 -4.61 9.90
CA ALA A 168 -0.84 -4.69 9.27
C ALA A 168 0.20 -3.91 10.07
N ILE A 169 1.38 -4.50 10.29
CA ILE A 169 2.51 -3.91 10.97
C ILE A 169 3.59 -3.57 9.94
N LEU A 170 3.91 -2.28 9.81
CA LEU A 170 4.79 -1.76 8.78
C LEU A 170 6.04 -1.12 9.39
N THR A 171 7.20 -1.35 8.78
CA THR A 171 8.47 -0.74 9.21
C THR A 171 8.61 0.65 8.57
N MET A 172 8.64 1.72 9.38
CA MET A 172 8.64 3.12 8.87
C MET A 172 9.71 3.41 7.80
N GLY A 173 10.88 2.78 7.86
CA GLY A 173 11.96 3.00 6.88
C GLY A 173 11.74 2.36 5.50
N ASN A 174 10.82 1.40 5.38
CA ASN A 174 10.54 0.70 4.13
C ASN A 174 9.39 1.33 3.34
N TRP A 175 8.51 2.07 4.02
CA TRP A 175 7.29 2.63 3.43
C TRP A 175 7.40 4.16 3.29
N PRO A 176 6.69 4.76 2.32
CA PRO A 176 6.60 6.22 2.21
C PRO A 176 6.14 6.87 3.52
N THR A 177 6.57 8.12 3.76
CA THR A 177 6.10 8.89 4.91
C THR A 177 4.66 9.33 4.68
N TYR A 178 3.82 9.15 5.69
CA TYR A 178 2.42 9.57 5.65
C TYR A 178 2.17 10.77 6.56
N PRO A 179 1.34 11.72 6.14
CA PRO A 179 0.88 12.77 7.04
C PRO A 179 0.08 12.14 8.18
N LEU A 180 0.26 12.70 9.37
CA LEU A 180 -0.63 12.39 10.48
C LEU A 180 -2.04 12.91 10.18
N GLN A 181 -3.03 12.13 10.59
CA GLN A 181 -4.42 12.55 10.57
C GLN A 181 -4.97 12.43 11.99
N GLU A 182 -5.57 13.51 12.48
CA GLU A 182 -6.36 13.47 13.71
C GLU A 182 -7.74 12.95 13.37
N VAL A 183 -8.12 11.82 13.94
CA VAL A 183 -9.43 11.21 13.74
C VAL A 183 -10.10 10.97 15.09
N ASN A 184 -11.41 11.19 15.14
CA ASN A 184 -12.20 10.82 16.31
C ASN A 184 -12.54 9.33 16.24
N ILE A 185 -11.87 8.53 17.06
CA ILE A 185 -11.96 7.06 17.02
C ILE A 185 -13.08 6.60 17.94
N PRO A 186 -14.04 5.80 17.47
CA PRO A 186 -15.06 5.19 18.32
C PRO A 186 -14.43 4.45 19.52
N PRO A 187 -15.03 4.52 20.72
CA PRO A 187 -14.47 3.89 21.92
C PRO A 187 -14.15 2.40 21.75
N GLN A 188 -14.97 1.66 20.99
CA GLN A 188 -14.69 0.24 20.72
C GLN A 188 -13.40 0.03 19.93
N LEU A 189 -13.14 0.86 18.91
CA LEU A 189 -11.90 0.77 18.12
C LEU A 189 -10.69 1.25 18.91
N ALA A 190 -10.84 2.28 19.75
CA ALA A 190 -9.78 2.73 20.64
C ALA A 190 -9.36 1.62 21.64
N GLU A 191 -10.32 0.87 22.19
CA GLU A 191 -10.04 -0.30 23.04
C GLU A 191 -9.28 -1.38 22.27
N LEU A 192 -9.73 -1.72 21.05
CA LEU A 192 -9.05 -2.70 20.20
C LEU A 192 -7.60 -2.29 19.90
N GLN A 193 -7.37 -1.01 19.61
CA GLN A 193 -6.03 -0.46 19.38
C GLN A 193 -5.12 -0.64 20.60
N GLN A 194 -5.62 -0.41 21.81
CA GLN A 194 -4.86 -0.62 23.03
C GLN A 194 -4.54 -2.11 23.26
N ILE A 195 -5.50 -3.00 23.00
CA ILE A 195 -5.30 -4.46 23.11
C ILE A 195 -4.24 -4.91 22.12
N CYS A 196 -4.32 -4.46 20.86
CA CYS A 196 -3.35 -4.76 19.82
C CYS A 196 -1.95 -4.23 20.19
N ALA A 197 -1.85 -2.99 20.68
CA ALA A 197 -0.58 -2.41 21.09
C ALA A 197 0.07 -3.20 22.23
N LYS A 198 -0.71 -3.58 23.25
CA LYS A 198 -0.23 -4.44 24.36
C LYS A 198 0.25 -5.79 23.85
N PHE A 199 -0.52 -6.46 23.00
CA PHE A 199 -0.16 -7.75 22.39
C PHE A 199 1.11 -7.66 21.55
N TYR A 200 1.31 -6.57 20.81
CA TYR A 200 2.54 -6.36 20.05
C TYR A 200 3.74 -6.13 20.99
N THR A 201 3.60 -5.24 21.98
CA THR A 201 4.70 -4.91 22.89
C THR A 201 5.12 -6.07 23.78
N SER A 202 4.21 -7.00 24.14
CA SER A 202 4.57 -8.18 24.92
C SER A 202 5.46 -9.16 24.16
N LYS A 203 5.39 -9.16 22.83
CA LYS A 203 6.24 -9.98 21.95
C LYS A 203 7.45 -9.23 21.41
N HIS A 204 7.39 -7.90 21.34
CA HIS A 204 8.41 -7.05 20.73
C HIS A 204 8.80 -5.89 21.64
N ASN A 205 9.65 -6.20 22.63
CA ASN A 205 10.16 -5.22 23.60
C ASN A 205 10.97 -4.10 22.91
N GLY A 206 10.81 -2.87 23.41
CA GLY A 206 11.56 -1.70 22.95
C GLY A 206 11.06 -1.05 21.66
N ARG A 207 9.99 -1.57 21.04
CA ARG A 207 9.38 -0.98 19.85
C ARG A 207 8.21 -0.06 20.20
N LYS A 208 8.06 1.03 19.42
CA LYS A 208 6.93 1.96 19.53
C LYS A 208 6.04 1.83 18.30
N LEU A 209 4.73 1.75 18.52
CA LEU A 209 3.74 1.72 17.45
C LEU A 209 3.14 3.11 17.23
N ARG A 210 2.77 3.38 15.98
CA ARG A 210 2.02 4.56 15.58
C ARG A 210 0.93 4.13 14.60
N TRP A 211 -0.31 4.49 14.92
CA TRP A 211 -1.45 4.19 14.05
C TRP A 211 -1.50 5.17 12.88
N GLN A 212 -1.67 4.65 11.67
CA GLN A 212 -1.75 5.44 10.45
C GLN A 212 -3.16 5.37 9.85
N TYR A 213 -4.04 6.26 10.31
CA TYR A 213 -5.46 6.25 9.96
C TYR A 213 -5.73 6.51 8.48
N SER A 214 -4.89 7.28 7.81
CA SER A 214 -5.00 7.50 6.35
C SER A 214 -4.89 6.21 5.53
N LEU A 215 -4.22 5.19 6.07
CA LEU A 215 -4.09 3.88 5.43
C LEU A 215 -5.22 2.93 5.81
N ALA A 216 -5.92 3.17 6.92
CA ALA A 216 -7.02 2.32 7.37
C ALA A 216 -8.21 2.39 6.43
N SER A 217 -8.78 1.24 6.07
CA SER A 217 -10.07 1.10 5.41
C SER A 217 -11.03 0.43 6.38
N GLY A 218 -12.29 0.84 6.38
CA GLY A 218 -13.36 0.31 7.22
C GLY A 218 -14.66 0.25 6.47
#